data_AF-J2R6T0-F1
#
_entry.id   AF-J2R6T0-F1
#
_cell.length_a   1.000
_cell.length_b   1.000
_cell.length_c   1.000
_cell.angle_alpha   90.00
_cell.angle_beta   90.00
_cell.angle_gamma   90.00
#
_symmetry.space_group_name_H-M   'P 1'
#
loop_
_entity.id
_entity.type
_entity.pdbx_description
1 polymer ?
#
loop_
_entity_poly.entity_id
_entity_poly.type
_entity_poly.pdbx_seq_one_letter_code
_entity_poly.pdbx_strand_id
1 'polypeptide(L)'
;MARYARVENGVAVELIDTGGYSITQLFAPAFIETMVQVPEGKQIEIGAPVGELRQEIAPLPIVDNPVVSTEAIVEEQEPLAAARTWRQSSLSATEWWVTRHRDEQALGCGTTLKAAQYLELLEYRQALRDWPDSSQFPSIVSRPSVPAWLAAPIG
;
A
#
# COMPACT_ATOMS: atom_id res chain seq x y z
N MET A 1 -33.53 5.33 -1.70
CA MET A 1 -32.43 6.05 -1.00
C MET A 1 -31.87 5.10 0.04
N ALA A 2 -30.59 4.74 -0.06
CA ALA A 2 -30.01 3.77 0.87
C ALA A 2 -29.77 4.43 2.23
N ARG A 3 -30.39 3.88 3.28
CA ARG A 3 -30.28 4.35 4.65
C ARG A 3 -29.55 3.32 5.50
N TYR A 4 -28.68 3.80 6.36
CA TYR A 4 -27.85 2.96 7.21
C TYR A 4 -27.96 3.43 8.65
N ALA A 5 -28.10 2.48 9.56
CA ALA A 5 -28.08 2.75 10.99
C ALA A 5 -26.70 2.35 11.53
N ARG A 6 -25.98 3.28 12.15
CA ARG A 6 -24.81 2.95 12.95
C ARG A 6 -25.28 2.24 14.21
N VAL A 7 -24.72 1.06 14.46
CA VAL A 7 -25.03 0.20 15.59
C VAL A 7 -23.78 0.08 16.46
N GLU A 8 -23.88 0.54 17.70
CA GLU A 8 -22.83 0.34 18.70
C GLU A 8 -23.38 -0.55 19.81
N ASN A 9 -22.67 -1.64 20.13
CA ASN A 9 -23.11 -2.62 21.14
C ASN A 9 -24.53 -3.17 20.93
N GLY A 10 -24.95 -3.35 19.67
CA GLY A 10 -26.28 -3.87 19.31
C GLY A 10 -27.43 -2.86 19.38
N VAL A 11 -27.12 -1.58 19.61
CA VAL A 11 -28.10 -0.48 19.65
C VAL A 11 -27.84 0.48 18.49
N ALA A 12 -28.89 0.81 17.73
CA ALA A 12 -28.80 1.84 16.70
C ALA A 12 -28.58 3.22 17.35
N VAL A 13 -27.41 3.83 17.12
CA VAL A 13 -27.01 5.12 17.68
C VAL A 13 -27.18 6.28 16.71
N GLU A 14 -27.11 6.03 15.41
CA GLU A 14 -27.17 7.08 14.39
C GLU A 14 -27.81 6.57 13.10
N LEU A 15 -28.57 7.42 12.41
CA LEU A 15 -29.14 7.13 11.09
C LEU A 15 -28.50 8.03 10.05
N ILE A 16 -27.93 7.42 9.02
CA ILE A 16 -27.25 8.10 7.93
C ILE A 16 -28.00 7.80 6.63
N ASP A 17 -28.45 8.87 5.98
CA ASP A 17 -29.01 8.80 4.64
C ASP A 17 -27.88 9.02 3.63
N THR A 18 -27.58 7.99 2.84
CA THR A 18 -26.53 8.06 1.82
C THR A 18 -27.07 8.52 0.47
N GLY A 19 -28.38 8.81 0.38
CA GLY A 19 -29.04 9.24 -0.84
C GLY A 19 -28.87 8.23 -1.97
N GLY A 20 -28.07 8.62 -2.97
CA GLY A 20 -27.68 7.81 -4.12
C GLY A 20 -26.20 7.45 -4.18
N TYR A 21 -25.43 7.73 -3.12
CA TYR A 21 -24.00 7.39 -3.03
C TYR A 21 -23.80 6.14 -2.18
N SER A 22 -22.79 5.34 -2.50
CA SER A 22 -22.46 4.15 -1.72
C SER A 22 -21.84 4.53 -0.38
N ILE A 23 -22.30 3.90 0.72
CA ILE A 23 -21.74 4.14 2.06
C ILE A 23 -20.23 3.84 2.14
N THR A 24 -19.78 2.89 1.33
CA THR A 24 -18.37 2.51 1.12
C THR A 24 -17.50 3.61 0.52
N GLN A 25 -18.12 4.59 -0.12
CA GLN A 25 -17.42 5.74 -0.71
C GLN A 25 -17.44 6.97 0.21
N LEU A 26 -18.38 7.00 1.15
CA LEU A 26 -18.56 8.12 2.09
C LEU A 26 -17.84 7.90 3.42
N PHE A 27 -17.63 6.65 3.83
CA PHE A 27 -17.07 6.31 5.14
C PHE A 27 -16.00 5.21 5.06
N ALA A 28 -15.15 5.13 6.09
CA ALA A 28 -14.08 4.13 6.20
C ALA A 28 -14.63 2.71 6.51
N PRO A 29 -13.93 1.62 6.12
CA PRO A 29 -14.39 0.25 6.32
C PRO A 29 -14.72 -0.09 7.77
N ALA A 30 -13.87 0.33 8.73
CA ALA A 30 -14.13 0.13 10.16
C ALA A 30 -15.41 0.83 10.65
N PHE A 31 -15.82 1.93 10.00
CA PHE A 31 -17.06 2.62 10.30
C PHE A 31 -18.26 1.88 9.72
N ILE A 32 -18.11 1.32 8.51
CA ILE A 32 -19.15 0.55 7.80
C ILE A 32 -19.43 -0.78 8.49
N GLU A 33 -18.43 -1.40 9.11
CA GLU A 33 -18.61 -2.62 9.93
C GLU A 33 -19.61 -2.40 11.08
N THR A 34 -19.72 -1.16 11.57
CA THR A 34 -20.71 -0.79 12.58
C THR A 34 -22.06 -0.39 11.99
N MET A 35 -22.19 -0.30 10.66
CA MET A 35 -23.39 0.18 9.99
C MET A 35 -24.24 -0.98 9.48
N VAL A 36 -25.51 -1.00 9.88
CA VAL A 36 -26.49 -1.97 9.42
C VAL A 36 -27.37 -1.29 8.38
N GLN A 37 -27.49 -1.90 7.20
CA GLN A 37 -28.39 -1.43 6.15
C GLN A 37 -29.84 -1.55 6.62
N VAL A 38 -30.56 -0.44 6.56
CA VAL A 38 -31.98 -0.41 6.91
C VAL A 38 -32.80 -0.66 5.65
N PRO A 39 -33.59 -1.75 5.57
CA PRO A 39 -34.42 -2.01 4.40
C PRO A 39 -35.44 -0.88 4.20
N GLU A 40 -35.57 -0.42 2.95
CA GLU A 40 -36.47 0.68 2.59
C GLU A 40 -37.92 0.33 2.96
N GLY A 41 -38.44 1.00 4.00
CA GLY A 41 -39.75 0.73 4.58
C GLY A 41 -39.76 0.45 6.08
N LYS A 42 -38.59 0.22 6.71
CA LYS A 42 -38.48 -0.01 8.16
C LYS A 42 -37.90 1.24 8.85
N GLN A 43 -38.69 1.90 9.70
CA GLN A 43 -38.16 2.95 10.58
C GLN A 43 -37.44 2.27 11.74
N ILE A 44 -36.10 2.34 11.76
CA ILE A 44 -35.31 1.97 12.93
C ILE A 44 -35.24 3.22 13.80
N GLU A 45 -35.85 3.17 14.98
CA GLU A 45 -35.75 4.25 15.96
C GLU A 45 -34.39 4.20 16.66
N ILE A 46 -33.76 5.36 16.85
CA ILE A 46 -32.50 5.49 17.60
C ILE A 46 -32.73 4.96 19.02
N GLY A 47 -31.96 3.96 19.45
CA GLY A 47 -32.13 3.29 20.73
C GLY A 47 -32.86 1.94 20.68
N ALA A 48 -33.34 1.48 19.53
CA ALA A 48 -33.94 0.15 19.40
C ALA A 48 -32.85 -0.95 19.42
N PRO A 49 -33.02 -2.03 20.22
CA PRO A 49 -32.14 -3.19 20.17
C PRO A 49 -32.31 -3.90 18.81
N VAL A 50 -31.22 -4.02 18.04
CA VAL A 50 -31.20 -4.74 16.75
C VAL A 50 -31.16 -6.25 17.01
N GLY A 51 -32.19 -6.77 17.68
CA GLY A 51 -32.29 -8.16 18.12
C GLY A 51 -32.79 -9.15 17.06
N GLU A 52 -33.41 -8.67 15.98
CA GLU A 52 -34.32 -9.52 15.18
C GLU A 52 -33.99 -9.59 13.68
N LEU A 53 -32.74 -9.30 13.29
CA LEU A 53 -32.21 -9.56 11.94
C LEU A 53 -31.13 -10.66 11.93
N ARG A 54 -31.11 -11.54 12.94
CA ARG A 54 -30.38 -12.81 12.85
C ARG A 54 -31.16 -13.77 11.95
N GLN A 55 -31.00 -13.66 10.63
CA GLN A 55 -31.29 -14.80 9.77
C GLN A 55 -30.15 -15.82 9.89
N GLU A 56 -30.41 -16.74 10.81
CA GLU A 56 -29.91 -18.11 10.94
C GLU A 56 -29.31 -18.69 9.65
N ILE A 57 -28.00 -18.94 9.65
CA ILE A 57 -27.37 -19.91 8.75
C ILE A 57 -26.87 -21.04 9.65
N ALA A 58 -27.49 -22.21 9.49
CA ALA A 58 -27.27 -23.43 10.26
C ALA A 58 -25.80 -23.90 10.24
N PRO A 59 -25.31 -24.60 11.29
CA PRO A 59 -23.92 -24.98 11.38
C PRO A 59 -23.71 -26.41 10.84
N LEU A 60 -22.97 -26.61 9.74
CA LEU A 60 -22.29 -27.88 9.40
C LEU A 60 -21.26 -27.65 8.25
N PRO A 61 -20.25 -28.51 8.08
CA PRO A 61 -19.27 -29.04 9.03
C PRO A 61 -17.86 -28.48 8.73
N ILE A 62 -16.93 -28.66 9.67
CA ILE A 62 -15.50 -28.39 9.46
C ILE A 62 -15.03 -29.26 8.30
N VAL A 63 -14.73 -28.62 7.16
CA VAL A 63 -13.96 -29.21 6.07
C VAL A 63 -12.70 -28.37 5.93
N ASP A 64 -11.59 -29.07 6.04
CA ASP A 64 -10.21 -28.69 5.81
C ASP A 64 -10.02 -27.44 4.92
N ASN A 65 -9.25 -26.47 5.43
CA ASN A 65 -8.87 -25.23 4.75
C ASN A 65 -8.40 -25.49 3.31
N PRO A 66 -8.90 -24.72 2.33
CA PRO A 66 -7.99 -23.72 1.79
C PRO A 66 -8.69 -22.37 1.53
N VAL A 67 -8.12 -21.31 2.10
CA VAL A 67 -7.61 -20.15 1.35
C VAL A 67 -8.65 -19.30 0.57
N VAL A 68 -8.73 -18.02 0.98
CA VAL A 68 -8.90 -16.83 0.11
C VAL A 68 -10.36 -16.55 -0.36
N SER A 69 -10.92 -15.34 -0.19
CA SER A 69 -10.54 -14.12 -0.92
C SER A 69 -10.84 -12.78 -0.21
N THR A 70 -9.78 -12.12 0.28
CA THR A 70 -9.65 -10.65 0.29
C THR A 70 -8.77 -10.23 -0.89
N GLU A 71 -9.10 -10.70 -2.10
CA GLU A 71 -8.22 -10.66 -3.28
C GLU A 71 -8.23 -9.35 -4.08
N ALA A 72 -9.05 -8.35 -3.74
CA ALA A 72 -9.15 -7.16 -4.61
C ALA A 72 -8.25 -5.97 -4.22
N ILE A 73 -7.44 -6.06 -3.14
CA ILE A 73 -6.57 -4.93 -2.71
C ILE A 73 -5.11 -5.34 -2.43
N VAL A 74 -4.81 -6.64 -2.42
CA VAL A 74 -3.45 -7.14 -2.17
C VAL A 74 -2.60 -7.12 -3.45
N GLU A 75 -3.21 -7.29 -4.62
CA GLU A 75 -2.46 -7.41 -5.89
C GLU A 75 -1.82 -6.10 -6.36
N GLU A 76 -2.36 -4.92 -6.01
CA GLU A 76 -1.74 -3.63 -6.36
C GLU A 76 -0.78 -3.12 -5.27
N GLN A 77 -0.93 -3.52 -4.01
CA GLN A 77 -0.03 -3.11 -2.93
C GLN A 77 1.31 -3.86 -2.94
N GLU A 78 1.31 -5.15 -3.29
CA GLU A 78 2.52 -5.96 -3.46
C GLU A 78 3.55 -5.35 -4.44
N PRO A 79 3.18 -4.96 -5.68
CA PRO A 79 4.14 -4.37 -6.61
C PRO A 79 4.65 -3.00 -6.15
N LEU A 80 3.82 -2.20 -5.46
CA LEU A 80 4.21 -0.91 -4.89
C LEU A 80 5.24 -1.09 -3.75
N ALA A 81 5.00 -2.04 -2.84
CA ALA A 81 5.90 -2.34 -1.73
C ALA A 81 7.22 -2.96 -2.23
N ALA A 82 7.16 -3.87 -3.20
CA ALA A 82 8.33 -4.46 -3.84
C ALA A 82 9.17 -3.40 -4.57
N ALA A 83 8.53 -2.46 -5.28
CA ALA A 83 9.19 -1.35 -5.94
C ALA A 83 9.91 -0.41 -4.97
N ARG A 84 9.27 -0.02 -3.86
CA ARG A 84 9.90 0.81 -2.82
C ARG A 84 11.08 0.09 -2.16
N THR A 85 10.91 -1.19 -1.84
CA THR A 85 11.97 -2.03 -1.27
C THR A 85 13.15 -2.14 -2.23
N TRP A 86 12.91 -2.36 -3.52
CA TRP A 86 13.96 -2.39 -4.53
C TRP A 86 14.72 -1.06 -4.61
N ARG A 87 14.00 0.08 -4.69
CA ARG A 87 14.62 1.42 -4.67
C ARG A 87 15.53 1.59 -3.45
N GLN A 88 15.02 1.24 -2.27
CA GLN A 88 15.77 1.39 -1.03
C GLN A 88 17.02 0.51 -1.03
N SER A 89 16.90 -0.75 -1.45
CA SER A 89 18.03 -1.67 -1.59
C SER A 89 19.07 -1.16 -2.59
N SER A 90 18.65 -0.62 -3.74
CA SER A 90 19.57 -0.04 -4.74
C SER A 90 20.29 1.21 -4.24
N LEU A 91 19.59 2.07 -3.47
CA LEU A 91 20.22 3.23 -2.82
C LEU A 91 21.19 2.81 -1.72
N SER A 92 20.85 1.84 -0.88
CA SER A 92 21.73 1.33 0.17
C SER A 92 22.97 0.63 -0.42
N ALA A 93 22.79 -0.19 -1.47
CA ALA A 93 23.90 -0.88 -2.15
C ALA A 93 24.91 0.08 -2.79
N THR A 94 24.49 1.29 -3.17
CA THR A 94 25.35 2.31 -3.78
C THR A 94 25.86 3.37 -2.80
N GLU A 95 25.39 3.37 -1.56
CA GLU A 95 25.74 4.40 -0.57
C GLU A 95 27.22 4.36 -0.19
N TRP A 96 27.76 3.15 0.04
CA TRP A 96 29.14 2.97 0.46
C TRP A 96 30.14 3.48 -0.59
N TRP A 97 29.84 3.34 -1.89
CA TRP A 97 30.66 3.85 -2.98
C TRP A 97 30.75 5.38 -2.94
N VAL A 98 29.62 6.05 -2.71
CA VAL A 98 29.57 7.51 -2.60
C VAL A 98 30.34 7.99 -1.38
N THR A 99 30.14 7.34 -0.24
CA THR A 99 30.82 7.68 1.01
C THR A 99 32.33 7.48 0.89
N ARG A 100 32.79 6.34 0.35
CA ARG A 100 34.21 6.08 0.10
C ARG A 100 34.81 7.12 -0.84
N HIS A 101 34.15 7.42 -1.95
CA HIS A 101 34.66 8.39 -2.91
C HIS A 101 34.81 9.80 -2.30
N ARG A 102 33.87 10.20 -1.43
CA ARG A 102 33.99 11.47 -0.69
C ARG A 102 35.12 11.46 0.31
N ASP A 103 35.34 10.35 1.00
CA ASP A 103 36.44 10.18 1.94
C ASP A 103 37.79 10.26 1.21
N GLU A 104 37.94 9.58 0.08
CA GLU A 104 39.12 9.63 -0.79
C GLU A 104 39.43 11.05 -1.28
N GLN A 105 38.39 11.78 -1.72
CA GLN A 105 38.52 13.19 -2.10
C GLN A 105 38.95 14.07 -0.93
N ALA A 106 38.37 13.87 0.26
CA ALA A 106 38.70 14.64 1.46
C ALA A 106 40.14 14.37 1.96
N LEU A 107 40.60 13.12 1.82
CA LEU A 107 41.98 12.71 2.10
C LEU A 107 42.97 13.21 1.04
N GLY A 108 42.49 13.66 -0.13
CA GLY A 108 43.33 14.07 -1.25
C GLY A 108 44.12 12.92 -1.87
N CYS A 109 43.68 11.67 -1.67
CA CYS A 109 44.29 10.50 -2.29
C CYS A 109 43.62 10.19 -3.64
N GLY A 110 44.24 9.30 -4.43
CA GLY A 110 43.64 8.86 -5.68
C GLY A 110 42.30 8.18 -5.44
N THR A 111 41.28 8.57 -6.21
CA THR A 111 39.94 8.01 -6.07
C THR A 111 39.83 6.63 -6.72
N THR A 112 39.16 5.68 -6.06
CA THR A 112 38.90 4.35 -6.61
C THR A 112 37.98 4.44 -7.84
N LEU A 113 36.99 5.33 -7.80
CA LEU A 113 36.12 5.62 -8.94
C LEU A 113 36.68 6.79 -9.76
N LYS A 114 36.63 6.67 -11.09
CA LYS A 114 36.91 7.80 -11.99
C LYS A 114 35.80 8.85 -11.86
N ALA A 115 36.11 10.12 -12.14
CA ALA A 115 35.13 11.20 -12.09
C ALA A 115 33.86 10.90 -12.92
N ALA A 116 34.00 10.32 -14.12
CA ALA A 116 32.86 9.90 -14.94
C ALA A 116 31.99 8.83 -14.27
N GLN A 117 32.60 7.80 -13.68
CA GLN A 117 31.87 6.74 -12.96
C GLN A 117 31.16 7.30 -11.72
N TYR A 118 31.80 8.23 -11.01
CA TYR A 118 31.17 8.89 -9.87
C TYR A 118 29.95 9.73 -10.29
N LEU A 119 30.05 10.46 -11.40
CA LEU A 119 28.94 11.22 -11.95
C LEU A 119 27.78 10.30 -12.38
N GLU A 120 28.07 9.21 -13.12
CA GLU A 120 27.08 8.20 -13.49
C GLU A 120 26.39 7.59 -12.25
N LEU A 121 27.14 7.35 -11.18
CA LEU A 121 26.59 6.84 -9.91
C LEU A 121 25.62 7.84 -9.27
N LEU A 122 25.95 9.14 -9.30
CA LEU A 122 25.08 10.19 -8.76
C LEU A 122 23.82 10.34 -9.60
N GLU A 123 23.92 10.32 -10.93
CA GLU A 123 22.78 10.35 -11.85
C GLU A 123 21.86 9.15 -11.65
N TYR A 124 22.44 7.94 -11.56
CA TYR A 124 21.68 6.73 -11.27
C TYR A 124 20.92 6.84 -9.93
N ARG A 125 21.60 7.30 -8.87
CA ARG A 125 20.96 7.52 -7.55
C ARG A 125 19.88 8.58 -7.58
N GLN A 126 20.04 9.62 -8.40
CA GLN A 126 19.04 10.66 -8.59
C GLN A 126 17.81 10.08 -9.31
N ALA A 127 18.02 9.34 -10.41
CA ALA A 127 16.94 8.66 -11.13
C ALA A 127 16.17 7.68 -10.25
N LEU A 128 16.84 6.96 -9.32
CA LEU A 128 16.16 6.11 -8.33
C LEU A 128 15.26 6.91 -7.37
N ARG A 129 15.63 8.15 -7.03
CA ARG A 129 14.83 9.01 -6.15
C ARG A 129 13.65 9.63 -6.87
N ASP A 130 13.82 9.99 -8.14
CA ASP A 130 12.78 10.62 -8.98
C ASP A 130 11.80 9.59 -9.57
N TRP A 131 12.19 8.31 -9.64
CA TRP A 131 11.35 7.23 -10.14
C TRP A 131 9.95 7.11 -9.48
N PRO A 132 9.76 7.20 -8.14
CA PRO A 132 8.43 7.19 -7.54
C PRO A 132 7.54 8.38 -7.93
N ASP A 133 8.12 9.51 -8.34
CA ASP A 133 7.38 10.68 -8.81
C ASP A 133 6.96 10.54 -10.29
N SER A 134 7.50 9.54 -10.99
CA SER A 134 7.12 9.23 -12.38
C SER A 134 5.79 8.47 -12.45
N SER A 135 4.97 8.80 -13.45
CA SER A 135 3.72 8.10 -13.75
C SER A 135 3.93 6.63 -14.16
N GLN A 136 5.18 6.20 -14.33
CA GLN A 136 5.53 4.83 -14.65
C GLN A 136 5.85 3.96 -13.41
N PHE A 137 5.75 4.50 -12.21
CA PHE A 137 5.83 3.72 -10.97
C PHE A 137 4.58 2.82 -10.80
N PRO A 138 4.69 1.55 -10.35
CA PRO A 138 5.87 0.78 -9.91
C PRO A 138 6.53 -0.10 -11.00
N SER A 139 6.33 0.22 -12.29
CA SER A 139 6.70 -0.65 -13.41
C SER A 139 8.19 -1.00 -13.45
N ILE A 140 8.49 -2.29 -13.58
CA ILE A 140 9.87 -2.82 -13.63
C ILE A 140 10.61 -2.29 -14.85
N VAL A 141 9.94 -2.15 -15.99
CA VAL A 141 10.55 -1.71 -17.25
C VAL A 141 11.01 -0.25 -17.21
N SER A 142 10.49 0.53 -16.27
CA SER A 142 10.81 1.95 -16.09
C SER A 142 11.84 2.19 -14.99
N ARG A 143 12.38 1.11 -14.41
CA ARG A 143 13.42 1.21 -13.38
C ARG A 143 14.69 1.79 -14.00
N PRO A 144 15.40 2.68 -13.29
CA PRO A 144 16.71 3.14 -13.71
C PRO A 144 17.65 1.95 -13.92
N SER A 145 18.39 1.96 -15.03
CA SER A 145 19.37 0.92 -15.32
C SER A 145 20.61 1.11 -14.46
N VAL A 146 21.05 0.05 -13.78
CA VAL A 146 22.29 0.10 -13.01
C VAL A 146 23.48 0.22 -13.97
N PRO A 147 24.47 1.09 -13.71
CA PRO A 147 25.66 1.18 -14.53
C PRO A 147 26.39 -0.16 -14.64
N ALA A 148 26.86 -0.53 -15.84
CA ALA A 148 27.45 -1.85 -16.08
C ALA A 148 28.68 -2.13 -15.20
N TRP A 149 29.49 -1.10 -14.92
CA TRP A 149 30.66 -1.21 -14.03
C TRP A 149 30.29 -1.46 -12.57
N LEU A 150 29.06 -1.11 -12.16
CA LEU A 150 28.53 -1.35 -10.82
C LEU A 150 27.84 -2.72 -10.72
N ALA A 151 27.24 -3.19 -11.83
CA ALA A 151 26.63 -4.51 -11.95
C ALA A 151 27.65 -5.64 -12.06
N ALA A 152 28.89 -5.34 -12.47
CA ALA A 152 29.96 -6.31 -12.52
C ALA A 152 30.32 -6.74 -11.08
N PRO A 153 30.19 -8.04 -10.72
CA PRO A 153 30.76 -8.51 -9.48
C PRO A 153 32.27 -8.30 -9.55
N ILE A 154 32.82 -7.63 -8.54
CA ILE A 154 34.23 -7.75 -8.20
C ILE A 154 34.48 -9.24 -7.88
N GLY A 155 34.91 -9.98 -8.90
CA GLY A 155 35.34 -11.37 -8.79
C GLY A 155 36.66 -11.50 -8.03
#